data_AF-A0A4Q5GQ37-F1
#
_entry.id   AF-A0A4Q5GQ37-F1
#
_cell.length_a   1.000
_cell.length_b   1.000
_cell.length_c   1.000
_cell.angle_alpha   90.00
_cell.angle_beta   90.00
_cell.angle_gamma   90.00
#
_symmetry.space_group_name_H-M   'P 1'
#
loop_
_entity.id
_entity.type
_entity.pdbx_description
1 polymer ?
#
loop_
_entity_poly.entity_id
_entity_poly.type
_entity_poly.pdbx_seq_one_letter_code
_entity_poly.pdbx_strand_id
1 'polypeptide(L)' 'MAEYLYDKDSVQALIEWGKNAHLPQEIELSESEYIFNLSKYVQANIYDIEQHYPDEFYNPAITRLYRIKELIEQVGT' A
#
# COMPACT_ATOMS: atom_id res chain seq x y z
N MET A 1 -10.43 -2.11 13.92
CA MET A 1 -9.21 -1.86 13.13
C MET A 1 -8.75 -3.21 12.63
N ALA A 2 -8.58 -3.40 11.33
CA ALA A 2 -7.92 -4.60 10.84
C ALA A 2 -6.49 -4.59 11.39
N GLU A 3 -6.04 -5.72 11.93
CA GLU A 3 -4.69 -5.86 12.42
C GLU A 3 -3.81 -6.21 11.22
N TYR A 4 -3.12 -5.20 10.66
CA TYR A 4 -2.21 -5.41 9.54
C TYR A 4 -0.99 -6.23 10.00
N LEU A 5 -0.53 -7.11 9.11
CA LEU A 5 0.63 -7.96 9.36
C LEU A 5 1.90 -7.29 8.83
N TYR A 6 2.92 -7.18 9.67
CA TYR A 6 4.21 -6.56 9.33
C TYR A 6 5.35 -7.59 9.29
N ASP A 7 5.03 -8.89 9.35
CA ASP A 7 6.01 -9.95 9.18
C ASP A 7 6.54 -10.00 7.74
N LYS A 8 7.72 -10.57 7.58
CA LYS A 8 8.48 -10.56 6.32
C LYS A 8 7.67 -11.12 5.15
N ASP A 9 6.95 -12.21 5.36
CA ASP A 9 6.23 -12.90 4.28
C ASP A 9 5.03 -12.07 3.83
N SER A 10 4.29 -11.51 4.79
CA SER A 10 3.17 -10.58 4.54
C SER A 10 3.62 -9.32 3.81
N VAL A 11 4.73 -8.71 4.23
CA VAL A 11 5.29 -7.50 3.59
C VAL A 11 5.78 -7.80 2.18
N GLN A 12 6.47 -8.92 1.97
CA GLN A 12 6.92 -9.32 0.62
C GLN A 12 5.72 -9.54 -0.30
N ALA A 13 4.68 -10.23 0.17
CA ALA A 13 3.46 -10.45 -0.61
C ALA A 13 2.77 -9.12 -0.99
N LEU A 14 2.80 -8.13 -0.09
CA LEU A 14 2.22 -6.81 -0.34
C LEU A 14 3.02 -6.01 -1.37
N ILE A 15 4.36 -6.09 -1.34
CA ILE A 15 5.22 -5.49 -2.37
C ILE A 15 4.95 -6.12 -3.73
N GLU A 16 4.90 -7.45 -3.79
CA GLU A 16 4.62 -8.16 -5.06
C GLU A 16 3.23 -7.82 -5.61
N TRP A 17 2.23 -7.72 -4.74
CA TRP A 17 0.91 -7.22 -5.15
C TRP A 17 1.02 -5.79 -5.73
N GLY A 18 1.67 -4.86 -5.03
CA GLY A 18 1.77 -3.46 -5.46
C GLY A 18 2.52 -3.27 -6.78
N LYS A 19 3.49 -4.16 -7.09
CA LYS A 19 4.22 -4.16 -8.38
C LYS A 19 3.38 -4.65 -9.56
N ASN A 20 2.41 -5.52 -9.31
CA ASN A 20 1.65 -6.24 -10.34
C ASN A 20 0.17 -5.84 -10.43
N ALA A 21 -0.34 -5.05 -9.49
CA ALA A 21 -1.74 -4.64 -9.46
C ALA A 21 -2.08 -3.71 -10.64
N HIS A 22 -3.28 -3.89 -11.21
CA HIS A 22 -3.86 -2.93 -12.13
C HIS A 22 -4.47 -1.78 -11.31
N LEU A 23 -3.76 -0.67 -11.21
CA LEU A 23 -4.15 0.47 -10.40
C LEU A 23 -4.98 1.46 -11.22
N PRO A 24 -6.10 2.00 -10.68
CA PRO A 24 -6.72 3.18 -11.27
C PRO A 24 -5.77 4.38 -11.18
N GLN A 25 -6.03 5.42 -11.98
CA GLN A 25 -5.20 6.63 -11.98
C GLN A 25 -5.20 7.32 -10.61
N GLU A 26 -6.36 7.39 -9.98
CA GLU A 26 -6.60 8.14 -8.76
C GLU A 26 -7.60 7.44 -7.84
N ILE A 27 -7.48 7.69 -6.53
CA ILE A 27 -8.38 7.19 -5.49
C ILE A 27 -8.56 8.21 -4.38
N GLU A 28 -9.67 8.09 -3.66
CA GLU A 28 -9.90 8.75 -2.39
C GLU A 28 -9.86 7.69 -1.28
N LEU A 29 -8.80 7.72 -0.44
CA LEU A 29 -8.63 6.78 0.68
C LEU A 29 -9.44 7.20 1.91
N SER A 30 -9.78 8.48 2.01
CA SER A 30 -10.64 9.09 3.02
C SER A 30 -10.99 10.51 2.59
N GLU A 31 -11.94 11.17 3.27
CA GLU A 31 -12.34 12.57 3.00
C GLU A 31 -11.16 13.57 2.98
N SER A 32 -10.04 13.25 3.64
CA SER A 32 -8.84 14.10 3.71
C SER A 32 -7.65 13.57 2.91
N GLU A 33 -7.78 12.40 2.26
CA GLU A 33 -6.65 11.73 1.58
C GLU A 33 -7.04 11.36 0.15
N TYR A 34 -6.79 12.29 -0.77
CA TYR A 34 -6.93 12.10 -2.20
C TYR A 34 -5.57 11.85 -2.87
N ILE A 35 -5.47 10.77 -3.65
CA ILE A 35 -4.26 10.39 -4.37
C ILE A 35 -4.53 10.50 -5.86
N PHE A 36 -3.98 11.53 -6.50
CA PHE A 36 -4.18 11.83 -7.93
C PHE A 36 -3.31 11.01 -8.89
N ASN A 37 -2.25 10.36 -8.37
CA ASN A 37 -1.37 9.49 -9.14
C ASN A 37 -1.00 8.28 -8.29
N LEU A 38 -1.90 7.28 -8.33
CA LEU A 38 -1.80 6.12 -7.46
C LEU A 38 -0.57 5.27 -7.74
N SER A 39 -0.22 5.07 -9.01
CA SER A 39 0.96 4.28 -9.40
C SER A 39 2.24 4.85 -8.80
N LYS A 40 2.44 6.17 -8.89
CA LYS A 40 3.62 6.82 -8.29
C LYS A 40 3.60 6.75 -6.76
N TYR A 41 2.42 6.87 -6.15
CA TYR A 41 2.26 6.77 -4.70
C TYR A 41 2.59 5.35 -4.19
N VAL A 42 2.05 4.31 -4.83
CA VAL A 42 2.35 2.91 -4.51
C VAL A 42 3.84 2.65 -4.68
N GLN A 43 4.44 3.10 -5.78
CA GLN A 43 5.86 2.93 -6.03
C GLN A 43 6.74 3.60 -4.95
N ALA A 44 6.39 4.80 -4.50
CA ALA A 44 7.13 5.49 -3.43
C ALA A 44 7.07 4.72 -2.11
N ASN A 45 5.90 4.21 -1.72
CA ASN A 45 5.77 3.41 -0.50
C ASN A 45 6.53 2.07 -0.63
N ILE A 46 6.55 1.44 -1.81
CA ILE A 46 7.37 0.23 -2.03
C ILE A 46 8.86 0.54 -1.84
N TYR A 47 9.35 1.67 -2.39
CA TYR A 47 10.76 2.05 -2.20
C TYR A 47 11.11 2.28 -0.72
N ASP A 48 10.23 2.96 0.02
CA ASP A 48 10.43 3.16 1.46
C ASP A 48 10.52 1.81 2.20
N ILE A 49 9.65 0.85 1.86
CA ILE A 49 9.68 -0.48 2.47
C ILE A 49 10.96 -1.24 2.08
N GLU A 50 11.34 -1.26 0.80
CA GLU A 50 12.52 -1.97 0.32
C GLU A 50 13.83 -1.44 0.91
N GLN A 51 13.91 -0.13 1.19
CA GLN A 51 15.11 0.49 1.75
C GLN A 51 15.20 0.36 3.26
N HIS A 52 14.07 0.33 3.97
CA HIS A 52 14.06 0.52 5.40
C HIS A 52 13.51 -0.66 6.20
N TYR A 53 12.79 -1.60 5.60
CA TYR A 53 12.31 -2.77 6.32
C TYR A 53 13.48 -3.59 6.92
N PRO A 54 13.43 -4.00 8.20
CA PRO A 54 12.26 -4.03 9.10
C PRO A 54 12.14 -2.87 10.10
N ASP A 55 12.61 -1.65 9.78
CA ASP A 55 12.45 -0.48 10.66
C ASP A 55 10.96 -0.08 10.81
N GLU A 56 10.45 -0.20 12.04
CA GLU A 56 9.05 0.11 12.39
C GLU A 56 8.66 1.57 12.11
N PHE A 57 9.63 2.49 12.05
CA PHE A 57 9.38 3.88 11.65
C PHE A 57 8.70 3.96 10.26
N TYR A 58 8.96 2.98 9.38
CA TYR A 58 8.42 2.92 8.03
C TYR A 58 7.16 2.04 7.90
N ASN A 59 6.62 1.50 9.00
CA ASN A 59 5.33 0.80 9.01
C ASN A 59 4.15 1.59 8.40
N PRO A 60 4.11 2.94 8.44
CA PRO A 60 3.10 3.71 7.72
C PRO A 60 3.07 3.44 6.21
N ALA A 61 4.20 3.13 5.56
CA ALA A 61 4.23 2.79 4.13
C ALA A 61 3.53 1.44 3.87
N ILE A 62 3.78 0.45 4.72
CA ILE A 62 3.12 -0.87 4.70
C ILE A 62 1.61 -0.71 4.92
N THR A 63 1.22 0.08 5.95
CA THR A 63 -0.18 0.37 6.26
C THR A 63 -0.92 0.99 5.08
N ARG A 64 -0.30 1.95 4.39
CA ARG A 64 -0.89 2.59 3.21
C ARG A 64 -1.12 1.59 2.08
N LEU A 65 -0.16 0.71 1.80
CA LEU A 65 -0.33 -0.31 0.77
C LEU A 65 -1.48 -1.26 1.09
N TYR A 66 -1.66 -1.66 2.36
CA TYR A 66 -2.82 -2.46 2.76
C TYR A 66 -4.14 -1.73 2.52
N ARG A 67 -4.26 -0.46 2.96
CA ARG A 67 -5.48 0.35 2.77
C ARG A 67 -5.83 0.51 1.29
N ILE A 68 -4.82 0.75 0.45
CA ILE A 68 -5.00 0.86 -1.00
C ILE A 68 -5.48 -0.47 -1.57
N LYS A 69 -4.85 -1.58 -1.17
CA LYS A 69 -5.26 -2.92 -1.60
C LYS A 69 -6.71 -3.23 -1.24
N GLU A 70 -7.08 -3.00 0.02
CA GLU A 70 -8.44 -3.21 0.51
C GLU A 70 -9.46 -2.37 -0.27
N LEU A 71 -9.17 -1.10 -0.54
CA LEU A 71 -10.05 -0.25 -1.33
C LEU A 71 -10.24 -0.78 -2.76
N ILE A 72 -9.15 -1.14 -3.45
CA ILE A 72 -9.21 -1.64 -4.82
C ILE A 72 -9.98 -2.97 -4.89
N GLU A 73 -9.73 -3.87 -3.95
CA GLU A 73 -10.40 -5.17 -3.90
C GLU A 73 -11.89 -5.06 -3.52
N GLN A 74 -12.27 -4.06 -2.71
CA GLN A 74 -13.68 -3.76 -2.39
C GLN A 74 -14.43 -3.13 -3.57
N VAL A 75 -13.78 -2.25 -4.34
CA VAL A 75 -14.39 -1.60 -5.51
C VAL A 75 -14.49 -2.56 -6.70
N GLY A 76 -13.66 -3.61 -6.74
CA GLY A 76 -13.63 -4.62 -7.81
C GLY A 76 -14.64 -5.77 -7.67
N THR A 77 -15.45 -5.82 -6.60
CA THR A 77 -16.53 -6.81 -6.37
C THR A 77 -17.91 -6.17 -6.47
#